data_AF-B3JMI0-F1
#
_entry.id   AF-B3JMI0-F1
#
_cell.length_a   1.000
_cell.length_b   1.000
_cell.length_c   1.000
_cell.angle_alpha   90.00
_cell.angle_beta   90.00
_cell.angle_gamma   90.00
#
_symmetry.space_group_name_H-M   'P 1'
#
loop_
_entity.id
_entity.type
_entity.pdbx_description
1 polymer ?
#
loop_
_entity_poly.entity_id
_entity_poly.type
_entity_poly.pdbx_seq_one_letter_code
_entity_poly.pdbx_strand_id
1 'polypeptide(L)'
;MNKDYLKNDRTMIKELTSFPKRARTINWEDGKLIFDGDKVMLMPELSVEVMQQIGAYPALVGFHVKHYPLTDEQIQPLAGAKKMVNVGIEYAELTDACFAVFATMPTLEYLLLAGNSAITGKGLSMMQASKVALLDLSATSLDDEGLHRAAQLPKLNHLHVRQTQITYEGVLGIAFNKRLSLRPGDLFTQEQMELFASLQRSQAKKKLEVDADAVHQAEQVLYAFFAAMTQWEKYTDQTDFDAPDVRPKLQQIWQQYVSEKPRMGYRPLALSLSPEGTYATFRLVDAEQVSRNKLYIYAQDERINLDYRFCMKRVGEAWKIDAVQMRTDGWRRCGL
;
A
#
# COMPACT_ATOMS: atom_id res chain seq x y z
N MET A 1 -64.16 12.79 40.36
CA MET A 1 -63.56 13.16 39.05
C MET A 1 -62.40 14.11 39.34
N ASN A 2 -61.14 13.85 38.99
CA ASN A 2 -60.58 12.85 38.10
C ASN A 2 -59.20 12.42 38.64
N LYS A 3 -59.12 11.20 39.19
CA LYS A 3 -57.87 10.47 39.40
C LYS A 3 -57.68 9.67 38.12
N ASP A 4 -56.94 10.20 37.16
CA ASP A 4 -56.42 9.43 36.02
C ASP A 4 -55.46 10.33 35.22
N TYR A 5 -54.21 10.35 35.64
CA TYR A 5 -53.07 10.51 34.74
C TYR A 5 -52.12 9.35 35.04
N LEU A 6 -52.50 8.21 34.49
CA LEU A 6 -51.69 7.01 34.39
C LEU A 6 -50.42 7.29 33.57
N LYS A 7 -49.30 6.81 34.11
CA LYS A 7 -48.27 6.00 33.46
C LYS A 7 -47.84 6.43 32.05
N ASN A 8 -46.58 6.81 31.91
CA ASN A 8 -45.73 6.25 30.86
C ASN A 8 -44.23 6.35 31.20
N ASP A 9 -43.58 5.18 31.10
CA ASP A 9 -42.16 4.89 31.00
C ASP A 9 -41.17 5.45 32.03
N ARG A 10 -41.19 4.83 33.22
CA ARG A 10 -39.94 4.39 33.83
C ARG A 10 -39.67 2.96 33.35
N THR A 11 -38.90 2.82 32.28
CA THR A 11 -38.14 1.59 32.05
C THR A 11 -37.32 1.35 33.32
N MET A 12 -37.69 0.34 34.11
CA MET A 12 -36.98 0.00 35.33
C MET A 12 -35.54 -0.36 34.98
N ILE A 13 -34.62 0.56 35.27
CA ILE A 13 -33.21 0.24 35.38
C ILE A 13 -33.12 -0.75 36.56
N LYS A 14 -32.91 -2.04 36.28
CA LYS A 14 -32.61 -3.02 37.32
C LYS A 14 -31.18 -2.77 37.78
N GLU A 15 -31.03 -2.06 38.89
CA GLU A 15 -29.74 -1.95 39.58
C GLU A 15 -29.24 -3.34 39.95
N LEU A 16 -28.15 -3.77 39.30
CA LEU A 16 -27.52 -5.05 39.59
C LEU A 16 -26.63 -4.93 40.83
N THR A 17 -26.62 -5.98 41.67
CA THR A 17 -25.69 -6.11 42.80
C THR A 17 -24.48 -6.99 42.46
N SER A 18 -24.48 -7.63 41.28
CA SER A 18 -23.38 -8.45 40.76
C SER A 18 -23.40 -8.49 39.24
N PHE A 19 -22.26 -8.79 38.61
CA PHE A 19 -22.17 -8.91 37.16
C PHE A 19 -23.14 -10.01 36.66
N PRO A 20 -23.87 -9.76 35.56
CA PRO A 20 -24.70 -10.79 34.94
C PRO A 20 -23.83 -11.99 34.52
N LYS A 21 -24.38 -13.20 34.44
CA LYS A 21 -23.57 -14.40 34.13
C LYS A 21 -23.18 -14.56 32.65
N ARG A 22 -23.90 -13.88 31.75
CA ARG A 22 -23.86 -14.14 30.28
C ARG A 22 -23.75 -12.89 29.43
N ALA A 23 -23.53 -11.73 30.01
CA ALA A 23 -23.28 -10.53 29.21
C ALA A 23 -22.08 -10.72 28.30
N ARG A 24 -22.13 -10.10 27.13
CA ARG A 24 -21.13 -10.19 26.06
C ARG A 24 -20.40 -8.87 25.90
N THR A 25 -21.03 -7.76 26.23
CA THR A 25 -20.40 -6.44 26.18
C THR A 25 -20.58 -5.69 27.49
N ILE A 26 -19.60 -4.83 27.80
CA ILE A 26 -19.63 -3.89 28.91
C ILE A 26 -19.23 -2.52 28.38
N ASN A 27 -20.09 -1.53 28.55
CA ASN A 27 -19.77 -0.13 28.31
C ASN A 27 -19.68 0.61 29.64
N TRP A 28 -18.76 1.55 29.74
CA TRP A 28 -18.67 2.51 30.84
C TRP A 28 -19.17 3.88 30.41
N GLU A 29 -20.16 4.39 31.15
CA GLU A 29 -20.74 5.72 30.92
C GLU A 29 -21.07 6.37 32.26
N ASP A 30 -20.36 7.45 32.63
CA ASP A 30 -20.71 8.36 33.74
C ASP A 30 -21.19 7.67 35.03
N GLY A 31 -20.37 6.79 35.62
CA GLY A 31 -20.74 6.12 36.87
C GLY A 31 -21.56 4.84 36.68
N LYS A 32 -21.63 4.29 35.45
CA LYS A 32 -22.46 3.13 35.13
C LYS A 32 -21.73 2.12 34.25
N LEU A 33 -21.73 0.87 34.69
CA LEU A 33 -21.44 -0.27 33.83
C LEU A 33 -22.73 -0.72 33.15
N ILE A 34 -22.75 -0.67 31.82
CA ILE A 34 -23.88 -1.04 30.98
C ILE A 34 -23.53 -2.35 30.28
N PHE A 35 -24.23 -3.42 30.62
CA PHE A 35 -24.04 -4.75 30.07
C PHE A 35 -25.03 -4.99 28.93
N ASP A 36 -24.55 -5.45 27.77
CA ASP A 36 -25.35 -5.72 26.56
C ASP A 36 -26.27 -4.56 26.09
N GLY A 37 -25.99 -3.33 26.55
CA GLY A 37 -26.78 -2.14 26.24
C GLY A 37 -28.07 -1.95 27.06
N ASP A 38 -28.43 -2.87 27.96
CA ASP A 38 -29.73 -2.85 28.66
C ASP A 38 -29.63 -2.94 30.19
N LYS A 39 -28.69 -3.72 30.73
CA LYS A 39 -28.54 -3.95 32.17
C LYS A 39 -27.52 -2.99 32.74
N VAL A 40 -27.89 -2.25 33.78
CA VAL A 40 -27.03 -1.22 34.36
C VAL A 40 -26.65 -1.58 35.78
N MET A 41 -25.37 -1.38 36.10
CA MET A 41 -24.87 -1.42 37.46
C MET A 41 -24.22 -0.07 37.78
N LEU A 42 -24.70 0.57 38.85
CA LEU A 42 -24.07 1.79 39.34
C LEU A 42 -22.70 1.44 39.90
N MET A 43 -21.69 2.17 39.45
CA MET A 43 -20.32 2.06 39.95
C MET A 43 -19.78 3.47 40.06
N PRO A 44 -19.17 3.91 41.16
CA PRO A 44 -18.62 5.26 41.22
C PRO A 44 -17.38 5.42 40.33
N GLU A 45 -16.62 4.34 40.14
CA GLU A 45 -15.33 4.35 39.44
C GLU A 45 -14.97 2.96 38.86
N LEU A 46 -14.04 2.93 37.91
CA LEU A 46 -13.42 1.69 37.44
C LEU A 46 -12.22 1.36 38.34
N SER A 47 -12.50 0.92 39.57
CA SER A 47 -11.46 0.51 40.52
C SER A 47 -10.66 -0.70 40.00
N VAL A 48 -9.52 -0.98 40.63
CA VAL A 48 -8.69 -2.15 40.30
C VAL A 48 -9.50 -3.45 40.43
N GLU A 49 -10.35 -3.57 41.45
CA GLU A 49 -11.21 -4.74 41.66
C GLU A 49 -12.25 -4.89 40.55
N VAL A 50 -12.85 -3.78 40.10
CA VAL A 50 -13.81 -3.78 38.98
C VAL A 50 -13.10 -4.21 37.69
N MET A 51 -11.91 -3.69 37.41
CA MET A 51 -11.12 -4.07 36.25
C MET A 51 -10.66 -5.54 36.30
N GLN A 52 -10.33 -6.06 37.49
CA GLN A 52 -10.07 -7.48 37.69
C GLN A 52 -11.29 -8.35 37.38
N GLN A 53 -12.49 -7.92 37.82
CA GLN A 53 -13.73 -8.62 37.48
C GLN A 53 -14.00 -8.63 35.98
N ILE A 54 -13.78 -7.49 35.29
CA ILE A 54 -13.93 -7.38 33.83
C ILE A 54 -12.93 -8.28 33.10
N GLY A 55 -11.65 -8.25 33.49
CA GLY A 55 -10.60 -9.07 32.88
C GLY A 55 -10.80 -10.58 33.07
N ALA A 56 -11.31 -10.99 34.23
CA ALA A 56 -11.64 -12.39 34.53
C ALA A 56 -12.97 -12.85 33.92
N TYR A 57 -13.72 -11.96 33.26
CA TYR A 57 -15.09 -12.25 32.84
C TYR A 57 -15.13 -13.18 31.61
N PRO A 58 -15.57 -14.45 31.75
CA PRO A 58 -15.27 -15.51 30.78
C PRO A 58 -16.13 -15.47 29.51
N ALA A 59 -17.15 -14.62 29.47
CA ALA A 59 -18.04 -14.46 28.34
C ALA A 59 -17.85 -13.13 27.59
N LEU A 60 -16.96 -12.24 28.07
CA LEU A 60 -16.82 -10.88 27.54
C LEU A 60 -16.18 -10.92 26.16
N VAL A 61 -16.78 -10.16 25.25
CA VAL A 61 -16.35 -9.99 23.87
C VAL A 61 -16.08 -8.53 23.54
N GLY A 62 -16.83 -7.61 24.17
CA GLY A 62 -16.66 -6.17 24.01
C GLY A 62 -16.46 -5.45 25.34
N PHE A 63 -15.49 -4.54 25.41
CA PHE A 63 -15.35 -3.61 26.52
C PHE A 63 -15.08 -2.21 25.99
N HIS A 64 -15.91 -1.24 26.37
CA HIS A 64 -15.82 0.14 25.88
C HIS A 64 -15.86 1.15 27.03
N VAL A 65 -14.90 2.07 27.03
CA VAL A 65 -14.77 3.15 28.01
C VAL A 65 -14.41 4.41 27.24
N LYS A 66 -15.11 5.52 27.54
CA LYS A 66 -14.83 6.81 26.91
C LYS A 66 -14.83 7.92 27.96
N HIS A 67 -13.92 8.88 27.81
CA HIS A 67 -13.82 10.06 28.70
C HIS A 67 -13.65 9.69 30.18
N TYR A 68 -12.82 8.68 30.45
CA TYR A 68 -12.48 8.28 31.82
C TYR A 68 -10.98 8.00 31.90
N PRO A 69 -10.26 8.49 32.94
CA PRO A 69 -8.81 8.45 33.02
C PRO A 69 -8.28 7.06 33.42
N LEU A 70 -8.53 6.04 32.60
CA LEU A 70 -7.89 4.74 32.75
C LEU A 70 -6.40 4.84 32.40
N THR A 71 -5.55 4.28 33.26
CA THR A 71 -4.10 4.18 33.06
C THR A 71 -3.67 2.80 32.58
N ASP A 72 -2.42 2.67 32.12
CA ASP A 72 -1.82 1.39 31.70
C ASP A 72 -1.82 0.33 32.81
N GLU A 73 -1.74 0.75 34.08
CA GLU A 73 -1.76 -0.14 35.24
C GLU A 73 -3.17 -0.71 35.48
N GLN A 74 -4.19 0.13 35.37
CA GLN A 74 -5.59 -0.27 35.59
C GLN A 74 -6.11 -1.25 34.54
N ILE A 75 -5.54 -1.24 33.32
CA ILE A 75 -5.92 -2.17 32.26
C ILE A 75 -5.14 -3.49 32.28
N GLN A 76 -4.10 -3.65 33.12
CA GLN A 76 -3.34 -4.90 33.25
C GLN A 76 -4.21 -6.15 33.43
N PRO A 77 -5.32 -6.12 34.20
CA PRO A 77 -6.16 -7.30 34.35
C PRO A 77 -6.82 -7.80 33.06
N LEU A 78 -6.86 -6.99 31.98
CA LEU A 78 -7.36 -7.42 30.67
C LEU A 78 -6.38 -8.34 29.93
N ALA A 79 -5.13 -8.45 30.40
CA ALA A 79 -4.10 -9.29 29.78
C ALA A 79 -4.56 -10.75 29.67
N GLY A 80 -4.34 -11.35 28.49
CA GLY A 80 -4.69 -12.74 28.22
C GLY A 80 -6.19 -13.02 28.05
N ALA A 81 -7.04 -11.98 27.98
CA ALA A 81 -8.49 -12.16 27.77
C ALA A 81 -8.78 -12.92 26.46
N LYS A 82 -9.20 -14.18 26.60
CA LYS A 82 -9.26 -15.17 25.50
C LYS A 82 -10.44 -15.01 24.54
N LYS A 83 -11.43 -14.18 24.88
CA LYS A 83 -12.66 -14.01 24.10
C LYS A 83 -12.98 -12.57 23.70
N MET A 84 -12.23 -11.59 24.22
CA MET A 84 -12.42 -10.20 23.85
C MET A 84 -11.97 -10.01 22.40
N VAL A 85 -12.88 -9.47 21.60
CA VAL A 85 -12.71 -9.21 20.16
C VAL A 85 -12.64 -7.70 19.90
N ASN A 86 -13.34 -6.91 20.72
CA ASN A 86 -13.42 -5.46 20.56
C ASN A 86 -13.13 -4.77 21.90
N VAL A 87 -12.09 -3.94 21.94
CA VAL A 87 -11.78 -3.09 23.09
C VAL A 87 -11.72 -1.64 22.62
N GLY A 88 -12.47 -0.76 23.28
CA GLY A 88 -12.32 0.68 23.14
C GLY A 88 -12.02 1.32 24.48
N ILE A 89 -10.90 2.04 24.56
CA ILE A 89 -10.52 2.85 25.71
C ILE A 89 -10.10 4.20 25.15
N GLU A 90 -11.08 5.08 24.97
CA GLU A 90 -10.93 6.35 24.27
C GLU A 90 -10.91 7.54 25.25
N TYR A 91 -10.08 8.54 24.96
CA TYR A 91 -9.90 9.73 25.80
C TYR A 91 -9.61 9.38 27.26
N ALA A 92 -8.64 8.47 27.46
CA ALA A 92 -8.13 8.05 28.76
C ALA A 92 -6.68 8.54 28.93
N GLU A 93 -5.92 7.91 29.82
CA GLU A 93 -4.52 8.23 30.13
C GLU A 93 -3.57 7.10 29.73
N LEU A 94 -3.88 6.38 28.64
CA LEU A 94 -3.04 5.29 28.15
C LEU A 94 -1.78 5.82 27.44
N THR A 95 -0.68 5.07 27.58
CA THR A 95 0.58 5.32 26.88
C THR A 95 0.94 4.15 25.98
N ASP A 96 2.10 4.19 25.31
CA ASP A 96 2.62 3.06 24.54
C ASP A 96 2.78 1.76 25.36
N ALA A 97 2.78 1.82 26.70
CA ALA A 97 2.82 0.62 27.54
C ALA A 97 1.54 -0.25 27.45
N CYS A 98 0.39 0.33 27.08
CA CYS A 98 -0.86 -0.42 26.91
C CYS A 98 -0.75 -1.56 25.88
N PHE A 99 0.11 -1.41 24.86
CA PHE A 99 0.25 -2.41 23.81
C PHE A 99 0.80 -3.75 24.33
N ALA A 100 1.53 -3.76 25.44
CA ALA A 100 1.96 -5.01 26.09
C ALA A 100 0.76 -5.84 26.57
N VAL A 101 -0.31 -5.18 27.05
CA VAL A 101 -1.55 -5.85 27.48
C VAL A 101 -2.28 -6.40 26.25
N PHE A 102 -2.55 -5.54 25.26
CA PHE A 102 -3.34 -5.92 24.08
C PHE A 102 -2.66 -6.99 23.21
N ALA A 103 -1.33 -7.05 23.19
CA ALA A 103 -0.58 -8.07 22.47
C ALA A 103 -0.85 -9.49 22.99
N THR A 104 -1.26 -9.63 24.25
CA THR A 104 -1.54 -10.94 24.88
C THR A 104 -2.94 -11.47 24.59
N MET A 105 -3.81 -10.70 23.92
CA MET A 105 -5.21 -11.04 23.69
C MET A 105 -5.38 -11.76 22.32
N PRO A 106 -5.56 -13.10 22.30
CA PRO A 106 -5.42 -13.91 21.07
C PRO A 106 -6.57 -13.77 20.07
N THR A 107 -7.66 -13.12 20.48
CA THR A 107 -8.89 -12.91 19.70
C THR A 107 -9.19 -11.44 19.42
N LEU A 108 -8.33 -10.51 19.86
CA LEU A 108 -8.58 -9.09 19.68
C LEU A 108 -8.46 -8.71 18.19
N GLU A 109 -9.52 -8.11 17.65
CA GLU A 109 -9.62 -7.71 16.23
C GLU A 109 -9.84 -6.20 16.08
N TYR A 110 -10.56 -5.58 17.02
CA TYR A 110 -10.88 -4.15 17.00
C TYR A 110 -10.32 -3.49 18.25
N LEU A 111 -9.42 -2.51 18.07
CA LEU A 111 -8.79 -1.77 19.14
C LEU A 111 -8.97 -0.27 18.90
N LEU A 112 -9.76 0.39 19.74
CA LEU A 112 -10.08 1.81 19.63
C LEU A 112 -9.41 2.56 20.77
N LEU A 113 -8.40 3.38 20.47
CA LEU A 113 -7.59 4.10 21.45
C LEU A 113 -7.57 5.60 21.19
N ALA A 114 -8.59 6.11 20.52
CA ALA A 114 -8.64 7.51 20.12
C ALA A 114 -8.54 8.45 21.34
N GLY A 115 -7.84 9.56 21.22
CA GLY A 115 -7.73 10.58 22.27
C GLY A 115 -6.74 10.28 23.40
N ASN A 116 -6.04 9.14 23.38
CA ASN A 116 -4.93 8.88 24.31
C ASN A 116 -3.66 9.61 23.82
N SER A 117 -3.52 10.88 24.19
CA SER A 117 -2.50 11.78 23.65
C SER A 117 -1.05 11.32 23.90
N ALA A 118 -0.80 10.51 24.92
CA ALA A 118 0.52 9.99 25.25
C ALA A 118 0.96 8.77 24.40
N ILE A 119 0.09 8.25 23.52
CA ILE A 119 0.47 7.19 22.58
C ILE A 119 1.25 7.81 21.41
N THR A 120 2.51 7.40 21.24
CA THR A 120 3.39 7.84 20.14
C THR A 120 3.52 6.80 19.03
N GLY A 121 3.16 5.54 19.31
CA GLY A 121 3.28 4.42 18.38
C GLY A 121 4.58 3.62 18.53
N LYS A 122 5.46 3.97 19.47
CA LYS A 122 6.68 3.19 19.79
C LYS A 122 6.34 1.78 20.28
N GLY A 123 5.26 1.64 21.04
CA GLY A 123 4.83 0.37 21.62
C GLY A 123 4.19 -0.59 20.61
N LEU A 124 3.84 -0.13 19.40
CA LEU A 124 3.26 -0.98 18.35
C LEU A 124 4.17 -2.13 17.93
N SER A 125 5.48 -2.01 18.16
CA SER A 125 6.44 -3.11 17.95
C SER A 125 6.10 -4.38 18.76
N MET A 126 5.40 -4.26 19.89
CA MET A 126 4.94 -5.39 20.70
C MET A 126 3.75 -6.13 20.08
N MET A 127 3.05 -5.53 19.12
CA MET A 127 1.80 -6.06 18.53
C MET A 127 2.03 -6.98 17.32
N GLN A 128 3.27 -7.41 17.03
CA GLN A 128 3.60 -8.20 15.83
C GLN A 128 2.85 -9.55 15.74
N ALA A 129 2.56 -10.17 16.88
CA ALA A 129 1.77 -11.41 16.95
C ALA A 129 0.25 -11.17 17.04
N SER A 130 -0.17 -9.90 17.09
CA SER A 130 -1.58 -9.53 17.25
C SER A 130 -2.41 -9.84 16.01
N LYS A 131 -3.70 -10.09 16.22
CA LYS A 131 -4.71 -10.27 15.17
C LYS A 131 -5.56 -9.02 14.92
N VAL A 132 -5.20 -7.90 15.53
CA VAL A 132 -5.91 -6.62 15.35
C VAL A 132 -5.99 -6.29 13.85
N ALA A 133 -7.23 -6.19 13.37
CA ALA A 133 -7.58 -5.88 12.00
C ALA A 133 -7.95 -4.41 11.83
N LEU A 134 -8.48 -3.79 12.89
CA LEU A 134 -8.81 -2.37 12.95
C LEU A 134 -8.18 -1.74 14.20
N LEU A 135 -7.39 -0.69 13.98
CA LEU A 135 -6.77 0.10 15.03
C LEU A 135 -7.13 1.57 14.85
N ASP A 136 -7.72 2.17 15.88
CA ASP A 136 -7.96 3.62 15.92
C ASP A 136 -6.98 4.31 16.86
N LEU A 137 -6.11 5.15 16.28
CA LEU A 137 -5.14 5.99 16.98
C LEU A 137 -5.42 7.47 16.70
N SER A 138 -6.66 7.83 16.39
CA SER A 138 -7.03 9.23 16.17
C SER A 138 -6.79 10.07 17.42
N ALA A 139 -6.40 11.33 17.28
CA ALA A 139 -6.11 12.24 18.40
C ALA A 139 -5.06 11.70 19.40
N THR A 140 -4.11 10.90 18.92
CA THR A 140 -2.90 10.50 19.65
C THR A 140 -1.69 11.29 19.16
N SER A 141 -0.54 11.12 19.80
CA SER A 141 0.74 11.68 19.34
C SER A 141 1.46 10.78 18.31
N LEU A 142 0.71 9.97 17.56
CA LEU A 142 1.28 9.12 16.50
C LEU A 142 2.02 9.97 15.46
N ASP A 143 3.29 9.63 15.23
CA ASP A 143 4.17 10.24 14.22
C ASP A 143 4.43 9.30 13.03
N ASP A 144 5.28 9.72 12.08
CA ASP A 144 5.60 8.95 10.89
C ASP A 144 6.31 7.62 11.19
N GLU A 145 7.13 7.56 12.24
CA GLU A 145 7.77 6.31 12.65
C GLU A 145 6.73 5.34 13.25
N GLY A 146 5.83 5.86 14.09
CA GLY A 146 4.70 5.11 14.63
C GLY A 146 3.79 4.58 13.53
N LEU A 147 3.48 5.39 12.52
CA LEU A 147 2.72 5.00 11.33
C LEU A 147 3.43 3.86 10.58
N HIS A 148 4.75 3.95 10.40
CA HIS A 148 5.53 2.91 9.75
C HIS A 148 5.48 1.58 10.53
N ARG A 149 5.60 1.62 11.87
CA ARG A 149 5.43 0.44 12.74
C ARG A 149 4.02 -0.15 12.63
N ALA A 150 2.98 0.68 12.63
CA ALA A 150 1.61 0.24 12.44
C ALA A 150 1.43 -0.49 11.10
N ALA A 151 2.04 0.02 10.03
CA ALA A 151 1.97 -0.57 8.70
C ALA A 151 2.70 -1.91 8.56
N GLN A 152 3.52 -2.30 9.54
CA GLN A 152 4.17 -3.62 9.58
C GLN A 152 3.34 -4.68 10.31
N LEU A 153 2.24 -4.30 10.99
CA LEU A 153 1.40 -5.25 11.72
C LEU A 153 0.74 -6.25 10.75
N PRO A 154 0.98 -7.57 10.89
CA PRO A 154 0.65 -8.54 9.83
C PRO A 154 -0.84 -8.71 9.50
N LYS A 155 -1.72 -8.35 10.44
CA LYS A 155 -3.18 -8.51 10.33
C LYS A 155 -3.93 -7.19 10.22
N LEU A 156 -3.25 -6.05 10.34
CA LEU A 156 -3.89 -4.75 10.34
C LEU A 156 -4.36 -4.38 8.93
N ASN A 157 -5.66 -4.13 8.79
CA ASN A 157 -6.29 -3.75 7.53
C ASN A 157 -6.85 -2.32 7.56
N HIS A 158 -7.23 -1.82 8.73
CA HIS A 158 -7.82 -0.50 8.90
C HIS A 158 -7.09 0.26 10.01
N LEU A 159 -6.58 1.45 9.66
CA LEU A 159 -5.88 2.31 10.61
C LEU A 159 -6.49 3.71 10.55
N HIS A 160 -7.10 4.15 11.64
CA HIS A 160 -7.63 5.52 11.78
C HIS A 160 -6.60 6.39 12.49
N VAL A 161 -6.31 7.56 11.92
CA VAL A 161 -5.21 8.44 12.36
C VAL A 161 -5.59 9.91 12.28
N ARG A 162 -6.87 10.23 12.41
CA ARG A 162 -7.34 11.63 12.39
C ARG A 162 -6.67 12.41 13.51
N GLN A 163 -6.32 13.68 13.29
CA GLN A 163 -5.73 14.54 14.33
C GLN A 163 -4.44 13.95 14.97
N THR A 164 -3.56 13.36 14.16
CA THR A 164 -2.23 12.88 14.60
C THR A 164 -1.13 13.78 14.07
N GLN A 165 0.14 13.44 14.35
CA GLN A 165 1.33 14.19 13.91
C GLN A 165 1.94 13.63 12.62
N ILE A 166 1.24 12.72 11.94
CA ILE A 166 1.72 12.11 10.70
C ILE A 166 1.79 13.16 9.58
N THR A 167 2.83 13.06 8.76
CA THR A 167 3.02 13.89 7.56
C THR A 167 2.59 13.12 6.31
N TYR A 168 2.45 13.83 5.21
CA TYR A 168 2.18 13.19 3.93
C TYR A 168 3.36 12.33 3.45
N GLU A 169 4.60 12.68 3.82
CA GLU A 169 5.78 11.85 3.53
C GLU A 169 5.69 10.51 4.26
N GLY A 170 5.28 10.51 5.53
CA GLY A 170 5.01 9.28 6.28
C GLY A 170 3.96 8.38 5.61
N VAL A 171 2.88 8.97 5.07
CA VAL A 171 1.86 8.24 4.30
C VAL A 171 2.45 7.60 3.05
N LEU A 172 3.26 8.33 2.28
CA LEU A 172 3.95 7.77 1.11
C LEU A 172 4.90 6.63 1.52
N GLY A 173 5.57 6.78 2.67
CA GLY A 173 6.49 5.79 3.25
C GLY A 173 5.86 4.44 3.59
N ILE A 174 4.52 4.37 3.74
CA ILE A 174 3.80 3.11 4.00
C ILE A 174 3.14 2.49 2.76
N ALA A 175 3.36 3.05 1.57
CA ALA A 175 2.76 2.53 0.32
C ALA A 175 3.21 1.10 -0.05
N PHE A 176 4.28 0.58 0.58
CA PHE A 176 4.69 -0.82 0.45
C PHE A 176 3.63 -1.79 0.99
N ASN A 177 2.82 -1.38 1.98
CA ASN A 177 1.73 -2.19 2.49
C ASN A 177 0.53 -2.06 1.55
N LYS A 178 0.27 -3.13 0.80
CA LYS A 178 -0.72 -3.17 -0.29
C LYS A 178 -2.17 -3.33 0.18
N ARG A 179 -2.40 -3.55 1.48
CA ARG A 179 -3.72 -3.91 2.04
C ARG A 179 -4.21 -2.91 3.08
N LEU A 180 -3.31 -2.19 3.73
CA LEU A 180 -3.67 -1.24 4.77
C LEU A 180 -4.51 -0.08 4.20
N SER A 181 -5.72 0.06 4.71
CA SER A 181 -6.61 1.20 4.49
C SER A 181 -6.36 2.23 5.59
N LEU A 182 -5.73 3.35 5.22
CA LEU A 182 -5.56 4.49 6.10
C LEU A 182 -6.81 5.38 6.07
N ARG A 183 -7.31 5.77 7.24
CA ARG A 183 -8.40 6.74 7.42
C ARG A 183 -7.87 7.98 8.15
N PRO A 184 -7.36 8.98 7.41
CA PRO A 184 -6.78 10.18 7.99
C PRO A 184 -7.80 11.27 8.33
N GLY A 185 -9.08 11.09 8.01
CA GLY A 185 -10.07 12.17 8.08
C GLY A 185 -9.67 13.32 7.15
N ASP A 186 -9.68 14.54 7.66
CA ASP A 186 -9.40 15.75 6.89
C ASP A 186 -7.92 16.17 6.89
N LEU A 187 -7.00 15.31 7.40
CA LEU A 187 -5.56 15.60 7.44
C LEU A 187 -4.92 15.76 6.06
N PHE A 188 -5.45 15.08 5.04
CA PHE A 188 -4.90 15.07 3.68
C PHE A 188 -6.01 15.27 2.65
N THR A 189 -5.65 15.86 1.50
CA THR A 189 -6.61 16.08 0.41
C THR A 189 -6.99 14.76 -0.28
N GLN A 190 -8.06 14.80 -1.06
CA GLN A 190 -8.48 13.66 -1.86
C GLN A 190 -7.39 13.24 -2.85
N GLU A 191 -6.73 14.19 -3.52
CA GLU A 191 -5.68 13.94 -4.51
C GLU A 191 -4.46 13.25 -3.88
N GLN A 192 -4.09 13.67 -2.67
CA GLN A 192 -3.03 13.04 -1.88
C GLN A 192 -3.33 11.57 -1.59
N MET A 193 -4.56 11.29 -1.15
CA MET A 193 -4.97 9.92 -0.83
C MET A 193 -5.15 9.05 -2.09
N GLU A 194 -5.57 9.63 -3.21
CA GLU A 194 -5.62 8.95 -4.51
C GLU A 194 -4.22 8.58 -5.03
N LEU A 195 -3.23 9.47 -4.85
CA LEU A 195 -1.84 9.18 -5.18
C LEU A 195 -1.29 8.05 -4.30
N PHE A 196 -1.50 8.10 -2.99
CA PHE A 196 -1.14 7.00 -2.09
C PHE A 196 -1.75 5.66 -2.53
N ALA A 197 -3.05 5.63 -2.82
CA ALA A 197 -3.72 4.42 -3.31
C ALA A 197 -3.18 3.96 -4.68
N SER A 198 -2.73 4.89 -5.54
CA SER A 198 -2.05 4.57 -6.80
C SER A 198 -0.70 3.88 -6.56
N LEU A 199 0.06 4.34 -5.58
CA LEU A 199 1.34 3.74 -5.19
C LEU A 199 1.16 2.34 -4.58
N GLN A 200 0.18 2.15 -3.69
CA GLN A 200 -0.13 0.81 -3.17
C GLN A 200 -0.50 -0.17 -4.30
N ARG A 201 -1.28 0.29 -5.29
CA ARG A 201 -1.64 -0.51 -6.47
C ARG A 201 -0.43 -0.80 -7.36
N SER A 202 0.49 0.14 -7.55
CA SER A 202 1.70 -0.08 -8.35
C SER A 202 2.59 -1.13 -7.70
N GLN A 203 2.74 -1.10 -6.38
CA GLN A 203 3.43 -2.13 -5.61
C GLN A 203 2.73 -3.50 -5.69
N ALA A 204 1.40 -3.52 -5.81
CA ALA A 204 0.63 -4.74 -5.98
C ALA A 204 0.71 -5.36 -7.38
N LYS A 205 1.20 -4.63 -8.39
CA LYS A 205 1.46 -5.22 -9.72
C LYS A 205 2.56 -6.27 -9.58
N LYS A 206 2.22 -7.52 -9.84
CA LYS A 206 3.19 -8.62 -9.93
C LYS A 206 4.20 -8.26 -11.02
N LYS A 207 5.49 -8.12 -10.68
CA LYS A 207 6.55 -8.13 -11.70
C LYS A 207 6.46 -9.49 -12.38
N LEU A 208 6.14 -9.50 -13.67
CA LEU A 208 6.07 -10.75 -14.44
C LEU A 208 7.48 -11.36 -14.45
N GLU A 209 7.56 -12.66 -14.21
CA GLU A 209 8.81 -13.38 -14.42
C GLU A 209 9.21 -13.24 -15.89
N VAL A 210 10.51 -13.07 -16.11
CA VAL A 210 11.08 -12.93 -17.44
C VAL A 210 11.07 -14.29 -18.12
N ASP A 211 10.39 -14.40 -19.26
CA ASP A 211 10.41 -15.59 -20.09
C ASP A 211 11.74 -15.61 -20.87
N ALA A 212 12.66 -16.47 -20.45
CA ALA A 212 14.02 -16.52 -20.99
C ALA A 212 14.04 -16.84 -22.49
N ASP A 213 13.13 -17.69 -22.97
CA ASP A 213 13.04 -18.03 -24.40
C ASP A 213 12.54 -16.83 -25.21
N ALA A 214 11.54 -16.12 -24.69
CA ALA A 214 11.02 -14.90 -25.31
C ALA A 214 12.10 -13.80 -25.38
N VAL A 215 12.89 -13.62 -24.31
CA VAL A 215 14.01 -12.69 -24.29
C VAL A 215 15.05 -13.09 -25.33
N HIS A 216 15.48 -14.34 -25.35
CA HIS A 216 16.49 -14.80 -26.30
C HIS A 216 16.07 -14.57 -27.75
N GLN A 217 14.82 -14.88 -28.10
CA GLN A 217 14.28 -14.62 -29.43
C GLN A 217 14.25 -13.12 -29.77
N ALA A 218 13.88 -12.27 -28.81
CA ALA A 218 13.84 -10.82 -29.01
C ALA A 218 15.24 -10.22 -29.14
N GLU A 219 16.23 -10.70 -28.38
CA GLU A 219 17.64 -10.31 -28.49
C GLU A 219 18.22 -10.69 -29.86
N GLN A 220 17.92 -11.89 -30.36
CA GLN A 220 18.33 -12.31 -31.70
C GLN A 220 17.78 -11.37 -32.79
N VAL A 221 16.51 -10.96 -32.67
CA VAL A 221 15.90 -9.98 -33.59
C VAL A 221 16.60 -8.62 -33.51
N LEU A 222 16.95 -8.14 -32.31
CA LEU A 222 17.65 -6.87 -32.12
C LEU A 222 19.06 -6.91 -32.72
N TYR A 223 19.84 -7.95 -32.45
CA TYR A 223 21.17 -8.09 -33.02
C TYR A 223 21.12 -8.21 -34.55
N ALA A 224 20.15 -8.95 -35.11
CA ALA A 224 19.96 -9.03 -36.55
C ALA A 224 19.59 -7.67 -37.16
N PHE A 225 18.75 -6.89 -36.48
CA PHE A 225 18.44 -5.51 -36.88
C PHE A 225 19.66 -4.61 -36.82
N PHE A 226 20.45 -4.64 -35.73
CA PHE A 226 21.68 -3.85 -35.60
C PHE A 226 22.66 -4.17 -36.72
N ALA A 227 22.89 -5.45 -37.02
CA ALA A 227 23.75 -5.87 -38.11
C ALA A 227 23.23 -5.41 -39.49
N ALA A 228 21.92 -5.51 -39.74
CA ALA A 228 21.32 -5.06 -40.98
C ALA A 228 21.43 -3.53 -41.16
N MET A 229 21.20 -2.76 -40.10
CA MET A 229 21.41 -1.31 -40.10
C MET A 229 22.86 -0.96 -40.38
N THR A 230 23.83 -1.58 -39.71
CA THR A 230 25.25 -1.33 -39.95
C THR A 230 25.67 -1.66 -41.39
N GLN A 231 25.16 -2.74 -41.99
CA GLN A 231 25.41 -3.05 -43.40
C GLN A 231 24.81 -1.99 -44.33
N TRP A 232 23.59 -1.55 -44.04
CA TRP A 232 22.92 -0.51 -44.83
C TRP A 232 23.63 0.85 -44.70
N GLU A 233 24.10 1.22 -43.51
CA GLU A 233 24.88 2.46 -43.28
C GLU A 233 26.18 2.45 -44.07
N LYS A 234 26.93 1.34 -44.02
CA LYS A 234 28.17 1.16 -44.82
C LYS A 234 27.92 1.21 -46.32
N TYR A 235 26.83 0.60 -46.78
CA TYR A 235 26.44 0.67 -48.20
C TYR A 235 26.12 2.11 -48.61
N THR A 236 25.34 2.81 -47.80
CA THR A 236 24.90 4.19 -48.06
C THR A 236 26.08 5.17 -48.08
N ASP A 237 27.05 4.98 -47.18
CA ASP A 237 28.30 5.75 -47.16
C ASP A 237 29.12 5.58 -48.47
N GLN A 238 29.04 4.41 -49.11
CA GLN A 238 29.75 4.12 -50.36
C GLN A 238 29.00 4.60 -51.63
N THR A 239 27.67 4.60 -51.61
CA THR A 239 26.85 4.84 -52.81
C THR A 239 26.12 6.17 -52.85
N ASP A 240 26.21 6.98 -51.79
CA ASP A 240 25.41 8.19 -51.54
C ASP A 240 23.95 7.89 -51.14
N PHE A 241 23.38 8.75 -50.28
CA PHE A 241 22.03 8.63 -49.72
C PHE A 241 20.93 8.76 -50.78
N ASP A 242 21.20 9.51 -51.85
CA ASP A 242 20.25 9.72 -52.95
C ASP A 242 20.28 8.59 -54.00
N ALA A 243 21.10 7.57 -53.82
CA ALA A 243 21.08 6.39 -54.68
C ALA A 243 19.68 5.71 -54.65
N PRO A 244 19.17 5.27 -55.82
CA PRO A 244 17.78 4.86 -55.98
C PRO A 244 17.38 3.65 -55.13
N ASP A 245 18.34 2.85 -54.67
CA ASP A 245 18.12 1.60 -53.94
C ASP A 245 18.39 1.70 -52.42
N VAL A 246 19.00 2.80 -51.94
CA VAL A 246 19.26 3.03 -50.51
C VAL A 246 17.95 3.07 -49.70
N ARG A 247 16.97 3.87 -50.13
CA ARG A 247 15.68 3.99 -49.43
C ARG A 247 14.87 2.69 -49.48
N PRO A 248 14.74 1.99 -50.63
CA PRO A 248 14.11 0.66 -50.68
C PRO A 248 14.76 -0.37 -49.74
N LYS A 249 16.10 -0.44 -49.68
CA LYS A 249 16.82 -1.36 -48.76
C LYS A 249 16.49 -1.06 -47.30
N LEU A 250 16.49 0.21 -46.92
CA LEU A 250 16.11 0.60 -45.55
C LEU A 250 14.66 0.23 -45.23
N GLN A 251 13.74 0.47 -46.16
CA GLN A 251 12.33 0.09 -45.99
C GLN A 251 12.16 -1.42 -45.80
N GLN A 252 12.96 -2.24 -46.48
CA GLN A 252 12.96 -3.69 -46.30
C GLN A 252 13.40 -4.09 -44.88
N ILE A 253 14.46 -3.49 -44.36
CA ILE A 253 14.90 -3.68 -42.96
C ILE A 253 13.78 -3.28 -42.01
N TRP A 254 13.15 -2.12 -42.23
CA TRP A 254 12.06 -1.63 -41.39
C TRP A 254 10.87 -2.59 -41.38
N GLN A 255 10.43 -3.05 -42.56
CA GLN A 255 9.33 -4.00 -42.69
C GLN A 255 9.64 -5.33 -42.01
N GLN A 256 10.90 -5.78 -42.06
CA GLN A 256 11.32 -7.03 -41.44
C GLN A 256 11.29 -6.94 -39.91
N TYR A 257 11.94 -5.92 -39.33
CA TYR A 257 12.24 -5.87 -37.90
C TYR A 257 11.34 -4.96 -37.07
N VAL A 258 10.67 -3.98 -37.68
CA VAL A 258 9.97 -2.91 -36.97
C VAL A 258 8.46 -3.05 -37.14
N SER A 259 7.71 -2.99 -36.04
CA SER A 259 6.23 -2.99 -36.05
C SER A 259 5.64 -1.59 -35.99
N GLU A 260 6.45 -0.59 -35.62
CA GLU A 260 6.03 0.80 -35.57
C GLU A 260 5.64 1.32 -36.96
N LYS A 261 4.41 1.86 -37.06
CA LYS A 261 3.96 2.59 -38.24
C LYS A 261 4.33 4.06 -38.13
N PRO A 262 4.93 4.68 -39.16
CA PRO A 262 5.17 6.13 -39.19
C PRO A 262 3.87 6.92 -38.96
N ARG A 263 3.91 7.96 -38.11
CA ARG A 263 2.75 8.84 -37.86
C ARG A 263 2.90 10.18 -38.60
N MET A 264 1.81 10.74 -39.10
CA MET A 264 1.76 12.08 -39.71
C MET A 264 2.33 13.13 -38.72
N GLY A 265 3.30 13.93 -39.18
CA GLY A 265 3.99 14.97 -38.37
C GLY A 265 5.20 14.48 -37.59
N TYR A 266 5.40 13.15 -37.46
CA TYR A 266 6.64 12.57 -36.96
C TYR A 266 7.62 12.53 -38.14
N ARG A 267 8.82 13.15 -38.04
CA ARG A 267 9.86 12.96 -39.05
C ARG A 267 10.31 11.50 -38.96
N PRO A 268 9.93 10.60 -39.88
CA PRO A 268 10.55 9.29 -39.92
C PRO A 268 11.98 9.57 -40.40
N LEU A 269 12.98 8.98 -39.74
CA LEU A 269 14.37 9.07 -40.18
C LEU A 269 15.03 10.44 -39.88
N ALA A 270 15.21 10.76 -38.60
CA ALA A 270 16.50 11.34 -38.22
C ALA A 270 17.50 10.18 -38.15
N LEU A 271 17.80 9.57 -39.31
CA LEU A 271 18.83 8.55 -39.40
C LEU A 271 20.12 9.24 -38.99
N SER A 272 20.64 8.87 -37.82
CA SER A 272 22.05 9.04 -37.58
C SER A 272 22.74 8.13 -38.59
N LEU A 273 23.40 8.69 -39.59
CA LEU A 273 24.26 7.92 -40.48
C LEU A 273 25.64 7.89 -39.82
N SER A 274 26.07 6.71 -39.38
CA SER A 274 27.43 6.48 -38.88
C SER A 274 28.08 5.39 -39.74
N PRO A 275 29.19 5.68 -40.44
CA PRO A 275 29.93 4.67 -41.20
C PRO A 275 30.41 3.48 -40.35
N GLU A 276 30.63 3.73 -39.05
CA GLU A 276 31.00 2.72 -38.06
C GLU A 276 29.81 1.85 -37.61
N GLY A 277 28.59 2.31 -37.87
CA GLY A 277 27.33 1.69 -37.52
C GLY A 277 26.68 2.34 -36.29
N THR A 278 25.45 2.84 -36.42
CA THR A 278 24.74 3.53 -35.32
C THR A 278 24.56 2.66 -34.08
N TYR A 279 24.34 1.36 -34.28
CA TYR A 279 24.11 0.39 -33.22
C TYR A 279 25.34 -0.48 -32.91
N ALA A 280 26.50 -0.20 -33.52
CA ALA A 280 27.66 -1.09 -33.44
C ALA A 280 28.21 -1.25 -32.01
N THR A 281 27.99 -0.25 -31.15
CA THR A 281 28.44 -0.20 -29.75
C THR A 281 27.34 -0.53 -28.74
N PHE A 282 26.17 -0.99 -29.21
CA PHE A 282 25.06 -1.33 -28.30
C PHE A 282 25.29 -2.71 -27.67
N ARG A 283 25.33 -2.74 -26.34
CA ARG A 283 25.34 -3.98 -25.57
C ARG A 283 23.99 -4.18 -24.88
N LEU A 284 23.36 -5.32 -25.07
CA LEU A 284 22.13 -5.69 -24.35
C LEU A 284 22.51 -6.07 -22.90
N VAL A 285 21.78 -5.58 -21.91
CA VAL A 285 22.19 -5.65 -20.49
C VAL A 285 21.16 -6.26 -19.55
N ASP A 286 19.87 -6.16 -19.86
CA ASP A 286 18.79 -6.68 -19.01
C ASP A 286 17.49 -6.79 -19.83
N ALA A 287 16.48 -7.47 -19.29
CA ALA A 287 15.16 -7.57 -19.88
C ALA A 287 14.04 -7.47 -18.83
N GLU A 288 12.91 -6.88 -19.24
CA GLU A 288 11.71 -6.78 -18.40
C GLU A 288 10.48 -7.28 -19.17
N GLN A 289 9.79 -8.26 -18.59
CA GLN A 289 8.53 -8.75 -19.14
C GLN A 289 7.38 -7.80 -18.81
N VAL A 290 6.75 -7.24 -19.84
CA VAL A 290 5.58 -6.34 -19.70
C VAL A 290 4.27 -7.11 -19.82
N SER A 291 4.22 -8.09 -20.73
CA SER A 291 3.11 -9.02 -20.95
C SER A 291 3.60 -10.23 -21.77
N ARG A 292 2.79 -11.27 -21.98
CA ARG A 292 3.15 -12.41 -22.85
C ARG A 292 3.61 -12.02 -24.26
N ASN A 293 3.14 -10.87 -24.78
CA ASN A 293 3.44 -10.41 -26.14
C ASN A 293 4.28 -9.13 -26.18
N LYS A 294 4.85 -8.71 -25.05
CA LYS A 294 5.59 -7.45 -24.95
C LYS A 294 6.66 -7.51 -23.87
N LEU A 295 7.88 -7.11 -24.21
CA LEU A 295 8.99 -7.00 -23.27
C LEU A 295 9.86 -5.79 -23.60
N TYR A 296 10.61 -5.30 -22.62
CA TYR A 296 11.70 -4.36 -22.83
C TYR A 296 13.01 -5.13 -22.82
N ILE A 297 13.88 -4.85 -23.80
CA ILE A 297 15.29 -5.20 -23.75
C ILE A 297 16.07 -3.92 -23.46
N TYR A 298 16.79 -3.90 -22.35
CA TYR A 298 17.67 -2.79 -21.98
C TYR A 298 18.99 -2.95 -22.70
N ALA A 299 19.52 -1.84 -23.21
CA ALA A 299 20.79 -1.78 -23.89
C ALA A 299 21.57 -0.54 -23.46
N GLN A 300 22.89 -0.57 -23.62
CA GLN A 300 23.77 0.55 -23.34
C GLN A 300 24.56 0.86 -24.61
N ASP A 301 24.55 2.12 -25.05
CA ASP A 301 25.49 2.59 -26.08
C ASP A 301 26.82 2.93 -25.39
N GLU A 302 27.84 2.10 -25.59
CA GLU A 302 29.15 2.26 -24.94
C GLU A 302 29.91 3.50 -25.44
N ARG A 303 29.60 4.02 -26.64
CA ARG A 303 30.26 5.20 -27.20
C ARG A 303 29.95 6.47 -26.41
N ILE A 304 28.72 6.60 -25.94
CA ILE A 304 28.21 7.79 -25.25
C ILE A 304 27.76 7.51 -23.82
N ASN A 305 27.91 6.25 -23.37
CA ASN A 305 27.51 5.76 -22.05
C ASN A 305 26.05 6.10 -21.70
N LEU A 306 25.14 5.79 -22.61
CA LEU A 306 23.72 6.14 -22.47
C LEU A 306 22.84 4.89 -22.51
N ASP A 307 21.85 4.85 -21.60
CA ASP A 307 20.93 3.73 -21.51
C ASP A 307 19.80 3.87 -22.54
N TYR A 308 19.50 2.76 -23.19
CA TYR A 308 18.38 2.57 -24.09
C TYR A 308 17.51 1.42 -23.59
N ARG A 309 16.24 1.44 -24.01
CA ARG A 309 15.39 0.26 -23.97
C ARG A 309 14.61 0.12 -25.26
N PHE A 310 14.64 -1.09 -25.80
CA PHE A 310 13.93 -1.50 -26.99
C PHE A 310 12.64 -2.16 -26.55
N CYS A 311 11.52 -1.59 -26.97
CA CYS A 311 10.21 -2.15 -26.75
C CYS A 311 9.96 -3.22 -27.81
N MET A 312 10.01 -4.49 -27.42
CA MET A 312 9.78 -5.63 -28.30
C MET A 312 8.33 -6.08 -28.18
N LYS A 313 7.69 -6.32 -29.32
CA LYS A 313 6.29 -6.76 -29.41
C LYS A 313 6.16 -7.95 -30.33
N ARG A 314 5.34 -8.92 -29.95
CA ARG A 314 5.00 -10.06 -30.80
C ARG A 314 3.99 -9.65 -31.88
N VAL A 315 4.31 -9.91 -33.14
CA VAL A 315 3.46 -9.69 -34.32
C VAL A 315 3.36 -11.02 -35.08
N GLY A 316 2.22 -11.70 -34.93
CA GLY A 316 2.11 -13.10 -35.35
C GLY A 316 3.05 -13.98 -34.50
N GLU A 317 3.92 -14.74 -35.15
CA GLU A 317 4.91 -15.59 -34.48
C GLU A 317 6.27 -14.91 -34.25
N ALA A 318 6.49 -13.69 -34.76
CA ALA A 318 7.79 -13.01 -34.70
C ALA A 318 7.81 -11.86 -33.69
N TRP A 319 8.97 -11.60 -33.08
CA TRP A 319 9.23 -10.37 -32.34
C TRP A 319 9.62 -9.24 -33.29
N LYS A 320 9.13 -8.04 -33.00
CA LYS A 320 9.48 -6.81 -33.71
C LYS A 320 9.71 -5.65 -32.75
N ILE A 321 10.51 -4.68 -33.18
CA ILE A 321 10.78 -3.45 -32.47
C ILE A 321 9.56 -2.53 -32.64
N ASP A 322 8.91 -2.18 -31.54
CA ASP A 322 7.71 -1.35 -31.50
C ASP A 322 8.01 0.11 -31.14
N ALA A 323 9.09 0.34 -30.39
CA ALA A 323 9.61 1.66 -30.04
C ALA A 323 11.00 1.54 -29.42
N VAL A 324 11.76 2.64 -29.43
CA VAL A 324 12.98 2.77 -28.64
C VAL A 324 12.85 3.97 -27.72
N GLN A 325 13.41 3.85 -26.52
CA GLN A 325 13.48 4.93 -25.56
C GLN A 325 14.90 5.05 -25.06
N MET A 326 15.32 6.29 -24.84
CA MET A 326 16.62 6.67 -24.33
C MET A 326 16.44 7.29 -22.94
N ARG A 327 17.39 7.05 -22.05
CA ARG A 327 17.36 7.55 -20.68
C ARG A 327 18.17 8.84 -20.56
N THR A 328 17.48 9.96 -20.32
CA THR A 328 18.13 11.24 -20.01
C THR A 328 17.76 11.67 -18.59
N ASP A 329 16.54 12.19 -18.41
CA ASP A 329 15.89 12.60 -17.16
C ASP A 329 14.65 11.71 -16.91
N GLY A 330 14.74 10.47 -17.39
CA GLY A 330 13.63 9.54 -17.54
C GLY A 330 13.67 8.86 -18.92
N TRP A 331 12.75 7.91 -19.15
CA TRP A 331 12.64 7.20 -20.43
C TRP A 331 11.86 8.03 -21.44
N ARG A 332 12.56 8.63 -22.41
CA ARG A 332 11.96 9.39 -23.51
C ARG A 332 12.04 8.60 -24.80
N ARG A 333 10.97 8.64 -25.60
CA ARG A 333 11.00 7.99 -26.92
C ARG A 333 12.03 8.68 -27.81
N CYS A 334 12.94 7.89 -28.36
CA CYS A 334 13.82 8.33 -29.43
C CYS A 334 13.40 7.62 -30.72
N GLY A 335 13.71 8.23 -31.86
CA GLY A 335 13.58 7.53 -33.13
C GLY A 335 14.51 6.31 -33.16
N LEU A 336 14.21 5.40 -34.09
CA LEU A 336 15.11 4.34 -34.53
C LEU A 336 16.05 4.84 -35.64
#